data_AF-A0A954MH46-F1
#
_entry.id   AF-A0A954MH46-F1
#
_cell.length_a   1.000
_cell.length_b   1.000
_cell.length_c   1.000
_cell.angle_alpha   90.00
_cell.angle_beta   90.00
_cell.angle_gamma   90.00
#
_symmetry.space_group_name_H-M   'P 1'
#
loop_
_entity.id
_entity.type
_entity.pdbx_description
1 polymer ?
#
loop_
_entity_poly.entity_id
_entity_poly.type
_entity_poly.pdbx_seq_one_letter_code
_entity_poly.pdbx_strand_id
1 'polypeptide(L)'
;MDQDTRNTLQQATQQVRRILEEEFAEQLEGTFDVLPSGKILPEPGKHLDARQRLTRQKLVDAIEHIKAGGKTSKEAVNEYIREAAFTFLNRFVALRMLESRGMLQECVSKGDASSGFKEFCGLAPGLSSLEDGGYRLYLECLFDELTVEVKVLFDRRDSASLLWPRRAALTELLQILGQTDLNGVWSKDETIGWVYQYFNSGEERKKMRDGSRVPSSSRELAVRNQFFTPRYVVEFLTDNTLGRIWHEMKKGDTRLVDECQYLVRRPMEFFLPDPDQCDLADKYTGREEMFAFWRSGDVSKLPGVPDTAVVVDWLNRIAPHQSTCFG
;
A
#
# COMPACT_ATOMS: atom_id res chain seq x y z
N MET A 1 -14.53 -3.08 -13.45
CA MET A 1 -15.65 -2.93 -12.48
C MET A 1 -16.64 -1.92 -13.06
N ASP A 2 -17.94 -2.19 -13.02
CA ASP A 2 -18.98 -1.26 -13.50
C ASP A 2 -19.11 -0.03 -12.58
N GLN A 3 -19.83 0.99 -13.04
CA GLN A 3 -19.94 2.28 -12.33
C GLN A 3 -20.66 2.16 -10.99
N ASP A 4 -21.73 1.36 -10.91
CA ASP A 4 -22.52 1.23 -9.70
C ASP A 4 -21.73 0.54 -8.60
N THR A 5 -21.05 -0.55 -8.95
CA THR A 5 -20.13 -1.24 -8.03
C THR A 5 -19.00 -0.31 -7.54
N ARG A 6 -18.46 0.54 -8.42
CA ARG A 6 -17.46 1.55 -8.04
C ARG A 6 -18.01 2.60 -7.09
N ASN A 7 -19.24 3.05 -7.29
CA ASN A 7 -19.91 4.01 -6.41
C ASN A 7 -20.16 3.39 -5.02
N THR A 8 -20.62 2.14 -4.96
CA THR A 8 -20.77 1.41 -3.68
C THR A 8 -19.43 1.28 -2.97
N LEU A 9 -18.38 0.83 -3.65
CA LEU A 9 -17.04 0.71 -3.07
C LEU A 9 -16.52 2.07 -2.56
N GLN A 10 -16.78 3.15 -3.30
CA GLN A 10 -16.42 4.49 -2.87
C GLN A 10 -17.14 4.88 -1.57
N GLN A 11 -18.45 4.64 -1.47
CA GLN A 11 -19.22 4.94 -0.26
C GLN A 11 -18.72 4.12 0.93
N ALA A 12 -18.54 2.82 0.76
CA ALA A 12 -18.02 1.94 1.79
C ALA A 12 -16.62 2.39 2.27
N THR A 13 -15.72 2.71 1.33
CA THR A 13 -14.37 3.22 1.65
C THR A 13 -14.42 4.51 2.46
N GLN A 14 -15.31 5.43 2.08
CA GLN A 14 -15.46 6.72 2.78
C GLN A 14 -16.10 6.58 4.16
N GLN A 15 -17.06 5.67 4.31
CA GLN A 15 -17.68 5.38 5.61
C GLN A 15 -16.66 4.76 6.57
N VAL A 16 -15.94 3.72 6.14
CA VAL A 16 -14.92 3.07 6.96
C VAL A 16 -13.80 4.05 7.33
N ARG A 17 -13.38 4.90 6.37
CA ARG A 17 -12.41 5.97 6.65
C ARG A 17 -12.89 6.86 7.81
N ARG A 18 -14.12 7.35 7.77
CA ARG A 18 -14.67 8.23 8.82
C ARG A 18 -14.70 7.54 10.17
N ILE A 19 -15.20 6.30 10.22
CA ILE A 19 -15.26 5.50 11.46
C ILE A 19 -13.86 5.37 12.07
N LEU A 20 -12.85 5.03 11.27
CA LEU A 20 -11.49 4.88 11.77
C LEU A 20 -10.86 6.22 12.18
N GLU A 21 -11.07 7.29 11.41
CA GLU A 21 -10.55 8.63 11.76
C GLU A 21 -11.18 9.15 13.06
N GLU A 22 -12.50 8.99 13.24
CA GLU A 22 -13.24 9.37 14.45
C GLU A 22 -12.80 8.53 15.66
N GLU A 23 -12.74 7.20 15.49
CA GLU A 23 -12.30 6.27 16.54
C GLU A 23 -10.88 6.56 17.04
N PHE A 24 -9.95 6.85 16.12
CA PHE A 24 -8.57 7.17 16.48
C PHE A 24 -8.42 8.58 17.06
N ALA A 25 -9.23 9.55 16.61
CA ALA A 25 -9.28 10.86 17.24
C ALA A 25 -9.76 10.76 18.69
N GLU A 26 -10.83 9.99 18.95
CA GLU A 26 -11.35 9.76 20.30
C GLU A 26 -10.33 9.07 21.21
N GLN A 27 -9.58 8.10 20.71
CA GLN A 27 -8.51 7.45 21.49
C GLN A 27 -7.39 8.42 21.84
N LEU A 28 -6.92 9.20 20.86
CA LEU A 28 -5.88 10.20 21.10
C LEU A 28 -6.29 11.22 22.16
N GLU A 29 -7.51 11.75 22.05
CA GLU A 29 -8.02 12.75 22.99
C GLU A 29 -8.36 12.14 24.36
N GLY A 30 -9.18 11.08 24.38
CA GLY A 30 -9.75 10.53 25.61
C GLY A 30 -8.84 9.59 26.38
N THR A 31 -7.88 8.93 25.72
CA THR A 31 -6.98 7.95 26.37
C THR A 31 -5.56 8.50 26.50
N PHE A 32 -5.04 9.16 25.45
CA PHE A 32 -3.62 9.50 25.34
C PHE A 32 -3.30 10.98 25.55
N ASP A 33 -4.27 11.81 25.92
CA ASP A 33 -4.09 13.25 26.20
C ASP A 33 -3.49 14.05 25.02
N VAL A 34 -3.82 13.65 23.79
CA VAL A 34 -3.42 14.30 22.53
C VAL A 34 -4.66 14.98 21.96
N LEU A 35 -4.75 16.31 22.09
CA LEU A 35 -5.95 17.04 21.71
C LEU A 35 -6.03 17.25 20.18
N PRO A 36 -7.24 17.30 19.58
CA PRO A 36 -7.44 17.61 18.17
C PRO A 36 -6.92 19.00 17.75
N SER A 37 -6.68 19.90 18.71
CA SER A 37 -6.04 21.20 18.48
C SER A 37 -4.54 21.10 18.19
N GLY A 38 -3.93 19.91 18.36
CA GLY A 38 -2.48 19.71 18.30
C GLY A 38 -1.78 19.97 19.64
N LYS A 39 -2.52 20.30 20.70
CA LYS A 39 -1.96 20.45 22.04
C LYS A 39 -1.74 19.07 22.67
N ILE A 40 -0.48 18.75 22.95
CA ILE A 40 -0.07 17.55 23.67
C ILE A 40 0.35 17.97 25.07
N LEU A 41 -0.19 17.33 26.11
CA LEU A 41 0.25 17.60 27.49
C LEU A 41 1.70 17.12 27.67
N PRO A 42 2.58 17.87 28.35
CA PRO A 42 3.98 17.49 28.50
C PRO A 42 4.15 16.17 29.27
N GLU A 43 3.33 15.96 30.30
CA GLU A 43 3.35 14.75 31.12
C GLU A 43 2.13 13.86 30.80
N PRO A 44 2.28 12.53 30.83
CA PRO A 44 1.14 11.61 30.72
C PRO A 44 0.19 11.80 31.91
N GLY A 45 -1.12 11.79 31.65
CA GLY A 45 -2.13 11.80 32.70
C GLY A 45 -1.97 10.64 33.70
N LYS A 46 -2.40 10.87 34.94
CA LYS A 46 -2.30 9.87 36.01
C LYS A 46 -3.17 8.63 35.77
N HIS A 47 -4.17 8.74 34.89
CA HIS A 47 -5.06 7.64 34.49
C HIS A 47 -4.39 6.61 33.59
N LEU A 48 -3.25 6.92 32.96
CA LEU A 48 -2.55 5.98 32.10
C LEU A 48 -1.77 4.93 32.91
N ASP A 49 -2.00 3.66 32.58
CA ASP A 49 -1.18 2.54 33.04
C ASP A 49 0.23 2.53 32.40
N ALA A 50 1.10 1.62 32.82
CA ALA A 50 2.48 1.54 32.32
C ALA A 50 2.56 1.26 30.80
N ARG A 51 1.67 0.43 30.25
CA ARG A 51 1.63 0.09 28.82
C ARG A 51 1.09 1.25 28.01
N GLN A 52 0.05 1.93 28.51
CA GLN A 52 -0.53 3.12 27.91
C GLN A 52 0.46 4.27 27.89
N ARG A 53 1.26 4.46 28.95
CA ARG A 53 2.34 5.47 28.96
C ARG A 53 3.39 5.21 27.89
N LEU A 54 3.83 3.95 27.72
CA LEU A 54 4.77 3.60 26.66
C LEU A 54 4.16 3.84 25.27
N THR A 55 2.89 3.47 25.09
CA THR A 55 2.17 3.70 23.82
C THR A 55 2.04 5.19 23.53
N ARG A 56 1.67 5.99 24.54
CA ARG A 56 1.61 7.45 24.45
C ARG A 56 2.93 8.06 24.04
N GLN A 57 4.04 7.63 24.65
CA GLN A 57 5.36 8.14 24.28
C GLN A 57 5.62 7.95 22.79
N LYS A 58 5.41 6.73 22.28
CA LYS A 58 5.58 6.41 20.85
C LYS A 58 4.63 7.21 19.95
N LEU A 59 3.39 7.44 20.39
CA LEU A 59 2.41 8.27 19.67
C LEU A 59 2.90 9.72 19.55
N VAL A 60 3.35 10.29 20.67
CA VAL A 60 3.89 11.66 20.70
C VAL A 60 5.13 11.77 19.82
N ASP A 61 6.05 10.80 19.90
CA ASP A 61 7.26 10.77 19.06
C ASP A 61 6.91 10.73 17.57
N ALA A 62 5.92 9.92 17.18
CA ALA A 62 5.44 9.83 15.79
C ALA A 62 4.81 11.15 15.31
N ILE A 63 3.98 11.79 16.15
CA ILE A 63 3.34 13.07 15.82
C ILE A 63 4.38 14.20 15.73
N GLU A 64 5.35 14.27 16.65
CA GLU A 64 6.41 15.27 16.60
C GLU A 64 7.34 15.05 15.39
N HIS A 65 7.56 13.81 14.96
CA HIS A 65 8.26 13.52 13.70
C HIS A 65 7.51 14.09 12.48
N ILE A 66 6.18 13.93 12.41
CA ILE A 66 5.35 14.50 11.33
C ILE A 66 5.42 16.04 11.36
N LYS A 67 5.36 16.63 12.56
CA LYS A 67 5.46 18.08 12.77
C LYS A 67 6.82 18.65 12.37
N ALA A 68 7.91 17.92 12.64
CA ALA A 68 9.26 18.28 12.20
C ALA A 68 9.39 18.38 10.67
N GLY A 69 8.50 17.73 9.91
CA GLY A 69 8.33 17.90 8.47
C GLY A 69 7.68 19.22 8.02
N GLY A 70 7.57 20.21 8.90
CA GLY A 70 7.08 21.56 8.59
C GLY A 70 5.57 21.77 8.75
N LYS A 71 4.87 20.86 9.43
CA LYS A 71 3.41 20.92 9.64
C LYS A 71 3.08 21.60 10.96
N THR A 72 1.90 22.21 11.05
CA THR A 72 1.39 22.69 12.33
C THR A 72 1.07 21.51 13.26
N SER A 73 1.03 21.74 14.58
CA SER A 73 0.69 20.66 15.53
C SER A 73 -0.66 20.01 15.24
N LYS A 74 -1.66 20.80 14.82
CA LYS A 74 -2.98 20.30 14.44
C LYS A 74 -2.91 19.41 13.20
N GLU A 75 -2.18 19.84 12.18
CA GLU A 75 -2.00 19.06 10.94
C GLU A 75 -1.25 17.76 11.21
N ALA A 76 -0.24 17.78 12.09
CA ALA A 76 0.53 16.59 12.45
C ALA A 76 -0.34 15.52 13.15
N VAL A 77 -1.21 15.93 14.09
CA VAL A 77 -2.18 15.03 14.72
C VAL A 77 -3.16 14.46 13.69
N ASN A 78 -3.76 15.31 12.86
CA ASN A 78 -4.71 14.88 11.83
C ASN A 78 -4.07 13.92 10.81
N GLU A 79 -2.80 14.13 10.48
CA GLU A 79 -2.08 13.26 9.59
C GLU A 79 -1.77 11.91 10.19
N TYR A 80 -1.34 11.88 11.46
CA TYR A 80 -1.15 10.63 12.18
C TYR A 80 -2.44 9.80 12.20
N ILE A 81 -3.58 10.43 12.55
CA ILE A 81 -4.91 9.79 12.54
C ILE A 81 -5.21 9.20 11.17
N ARG A 82 -4.97 9.97 10.10
CA ARG A 82 -5.21 9.54 8.74
C ARG A 82 -4.30 8.38 8.32
N GLU A 83 -3.02 8.40 8.68
CA GLU A 83 -2.08 7.30 8.39
C GLU A 83 -2.49 6.00 9.10
N ALA A 84 -2.88 6.09 10.37
CA ALA A 84 -3.44 4.97 11.11
C ALA A 84 -4.72 4.43 10.46
N ALA A 85 -5.68 5.30 10.15
CA ALA A 85 -6.94 4.93 9.49
C ALA A 85 -6.70 4.28 8.12
N PHE A 86 -5.80 4.85 7.32
CA PHE A 86 -5.40 4.30 6.03
C PHE A 86 -4.81 2.89 6.17
N THR A 87 -3.91 2.70 7.14
CA THR A 87 -3.26 1.41 7.37
C THR A 87 -4.28 0.33 7.76
N PHE A 88 -5.17 0.63 8.70
CA PHE A 88 -6.21 -0.32 9.13
C PHE A 88 -7.22 -0.64 8.03
N LEU A 89 -7.71 0.36 7.29
CA LEU A 89 -8.59 0.14 6.15
C LEU A 89 -7.94 -0.83 5.15
N ASN A 90 -6.68 -0.58 4.75
CA ASN A 90 -6.00 -1.42 3.78
C ASN A 90 -5.75 -2.84 4.30
N ARG A 91 -5.46 -3.02 5.60
CA ARG A 91 -5.35 -4.35 6.22
C ARG A 91 -6.66 -5.13 6.08
N PHE A 92 -7.79 -4.53 6.43
CA PHE A 92 -9.07 -5.21 6.34
C PHE A 92 -9.54 -5.45 4.90
N VAL A 93 -9.26 -4.53 3.99
CA VAL A 93 -9.49 -4.74 2.55
C VAL A 93 -8.63 -5.89 2.03
N ALA A 94 -7.35 -5.95 2.41
CA ALA A 94 -6.46 -7.04 2.03
C ALA A 94 -6.95 -8.38 2.59
N LEU A 95 -7.36 -8.44 3.87
CA LEU A 95 -7.96 -9.64 4.46
C LEU A 95 -9.21 -10.08 3.69
N ARG A 96 -10.13 -9.16 3.35
CA ARG A 96 -11.33 -9.48 2.56
C ARG A 96 -10.98 -10.03 1.17
N MET A 97 -9.97 -9.44 0.52
CA MET A 97 -9.50 -9.90 -0.79
C MET A 97 -8.86 -11.29 -0.71
N LEU A 98 -7.98 -11.53 0.27
CA LEU A 98 -7.34 -12.84 0.49
C LEU A 98 -8.37 -13.93 0.80
N GLU A 99 -9.34 -13.61 1.65
CA GLU A 99 -10.46 -14.50 1.99
C GLU A 99 -11.31 -14.84 0.77
N SER A 100 -11.71 -13.83 -0.02
CA SER A 100 -12.51 -14.03 -1.24
C SER A 100 -11.78 -14.83 -2.32
N ARG A 101 -10.45 -14.89 -2.28
CA ARG A 101 -9.61 -15.62 -3.22
C ARG A 101 -9.25 -17.02 -2.72
N GLY A 102 -9.72 -17.42 -1.52
CA GLY A 102 -9.40 -18.70 -0.91
C GLY A 102 -7.94 -18.84 -0.46
N MET A 103 -7.22 -17.72 -0.35
CA MET A 103 -5.83 -17.72 0.15
C MET A 103 -5.79 -17.72 1.68
N LEU A 104 -6.90 -17.33 2.32
CA LEU A 104 -7.07 -17.28 3.75
C LEU A 104 -8.44 -17.87 4.11
N GLN A 105 -8.50 -18.66 5.18
CA GLN A 105 -9.78 -19.15 5.72
C GLN A 105 -10.67 -17.98 6.13
N GLU A 106 -12.00 -18.15 6.08
CA GLU A 106 -12.96 -17.11 6.49
C GLU A 106 -12.59 -16.52 7.86
N CYS A 107 -12.17 -15.25 7.88
CA CYS A 107 -11.59 -14.60 9.07
C CYS A 107 -12.30 -13.30 9.44
N VAL A 108 -12.77 -12.53 8.46
CA VAL A 108 -13.35 -11.20 8.69
C VAL A 108 -14.75 -11.04 8.11
N SER A 109 -15.11 -11.79 7.07
CA SER A 109 -16.40 -11.59 6.39
C SER A 109 -17.65 -11.77 7.25
N LYS A 110 -17.57 -12.62 8.27
CA LYS A 110 -18.66 -12.87 9.22
C LYS A 110 -18.32 -12.39 10.64
N GLY A 111 -17.29 -11.55 10.80
CA GLY A 111 -16.81 -11.12 12.11
C GLY A 111 -16.58 -12.32 13.04
N ASP A 112 -17.14 -12.27 14.24
CA ASP A 112 -17.10 -13.36 15.23
C ASP A 112 -17.68 -14.70 14.75
N ALA A 113 -18.55 -14.68 13.75
CA ALA A 113 -19.15 -15.90 13.22
C ALA A 113 -18.25 -16.60 12.16
N SER A 114 -17.12 -15.98 11.80
CA SER A 114 -16.17 -16.47 10.81
C SER A 114 -15.58 -17.83 11.20
N SER A 115 -15.53 -18.76 10.25
CA SER A 115 -15.07 -20.14 10.55
C SER A 115 -13.66 -20.20 11.14
N GLY A 116 -12.72 -19.41 10.64
CA GLY A 116 -11.34 -19.36 11.14
C GLY A 116 -11.25 -18.84 12.57
N PHE A 117 -12.08 -17.87 12.95
CA PHE A 117 -12.12 -17.40 14.34
C PHE A 117 -12.71 -18.44 15.28
N LYS A 118 -13.78 -19.14 14.87
CA LYS A 118 -14.36 -20.24 15.67
C LYS A 118 -13.36 -21.36 15.91
N GLU A 119 -12.58 -21.71 14.90
CA GLU A 119 -11.51 -22.71 15.01
C GLU A 119 -10.41 -22.25 15.97
N PHE A 120 -9.98 -20.99 15.85
CA PHE A 120 -9.02 -20.38 16.78
C PHE A 120 -9.49 -20.43 18.24
N CYS A 121 -10.75 -20.08 18.51
CA CYS A 121 -11.35 -20.20 19.84
C CYS A 121 -11.44 -21.66 20.32
N GLY A 122 -11.65 -22.62 19.41
CA GLY A 122 -11.66 -24.05 19.73
C GLY A 122 -10.30 -24.55 20.22
N LEU A 123 -9.20 -23.99 19.72
CA LEU A 123 -7.83 -24.30 20.14
C LEU A 123 -7.44 -23.63 21.47
N ALA A 124 -8.06 -22.49 21.79
CA ALA A 124 -7.78 -21.74 23.01
C ALA A 124 -9.09 -21.28 23.71
N PRO A 125 -9.77 -22.19 24.44
CA PRO A 125 -11.06 -21.89 25.07
C PRO A 125 -11.03 -20.73 26.08
N GLY A 126 -9.87 -20.48 26.70
CA GLY A 126 -9.65 -19.37 27.63
C GLY A 126 -9.79 -17.98 27.02
N LEU A 127 -9.83 -17.85 25.70
CA LEU A 127 -10.05 -16.57 25.03
C LEU A 127 -11.47 -16.03 25.23
N SER A 128 -12.44 -16.89 25.50
CA SER A 128 -13.84 -16.52 25.74
C SER A 128 -14.04 -15.61 26.96
N SER A 129 -13.08 -15.56 27.89
CA SER A 129 -13.13 -14.65 29.04
C SER A 129 -12.63 -13.23 28.74
N LEU A 130 -12.06 -13.00 27.55
CA LEU A 130 -11.65 -11.66 27.13
C LEU A 130 -12.87 -10.84 26.71
N GLU A 131 -12.79 -9.52 26.85
CA GLU A 131 -13.89 -8.58 26.58
C GLU A 131 -14.42 -8.69 25.12
N ASP A 132 -13.54 -8.98 24.18
CA ASP A 132 -13.86 -9.16 22.76
C ASP A 132 -13.88 -10.63 22.31
N GLY A 133 -13.89 -11.58 23.26
CA GLY A 133 -13.79 -13.02 22.98
C GLY A 133 -12.45 -13.46 22.38
N GLY A 134 -11.43 -12.58 22.36
CA GLY A 134 -10.13 -12.83 21.75
C GLY A 134 -10.03 -12.51 20.26
N TYR A 135 -11.04 -11.84 19.68
CA TYR A 135 -11.07 -11.54 18.25
C TYR A 135 -9.93 -10.60 17.81
N ARG A 136 -9.57 -9.62 18.64
CA ARG A 136 -8.37 -8.81 18.40
C ARG A 136 -7.12 -9.68 18.35
N LEU A 137 -6.93 -10.56 19.32
CA LEU A 137 -5.74 -11.42 19.38
C LEU A 137 -5.65 -12.31 18.13
N TYR A 138 -6.79 -12.86 17.69
CA TYR A 138 -6.88 -13.62 16.44
C TYR A 138 -6.40 -12.80 15.23
N LEU A 139 -6.91 -11.58 15.07
CA LEU A 139 -6.47 -10.68 13.98
C LEU A 139 -5.00 -10.29 14.10
N GLU A 140 -4.50 -10.07 15.32
CA GLU A 140 -3.08 -9.78 15.56
C GLU A 140 -2.19 -10.97 15.14
N CYS A 141 -2.59 -12.22 15.42
CA CYS A 141 -1.89 -13.41 14.94
C CYS A 141 -1.90 -13.51 13.41
N LEU A 142 -3.05 -13.24 12.76
CA LEU A 142 -3.12 -13.19 11.29
C LEU A 142 -2.20 -12.12 10.72
N PHE A 143 -2.11 -10.95 11.34
CA PHE A 143 -1.20 -9.89 10.92
C PHE A 143 0.26 -10.31 11.08
N ASP A 144 0.62 -10.97 12.18
CA ASP A 144 1.97 -11.47 12.42
C ASP A 144 2.36 -12.55 11.39
N GLU A 145 1.43 -13.41 10.97
CA GLU A 145 1.63 -14.39 9.89
C GLU A 145 1.81 -13.70 8.53
N LEU A 146 0.88 -12.83 8.14
CA LEU A 146 0.89 -12.14 6.84
C LEU A 146 2.03 -11.12 6.69
N THR A 147 2.62 -10.67 7.80
CA THR A 147 3.80 -9.78 7.81
C THR A 147 5.01 -10.41 7.13
N VAL A 148 5.11 -11.74 7.11
CA VAL A 148 6.22 -12.42 6.41
C VAL A 148 6.19 -12.13 4.91
N GLU A 149 5.00 -12.12 4.32
CA GLU A 149 4.80 -11.91 2.87
C GLU A 149 4.62 -10.43 2.51
N VAL A 150 3.85 -9.69 3.29
CA VAL A 150 3.50 -8.28 3.01
C VAL A 150 3.78 -7.41 4.24
N LYS A 151 5.06 -7.37 4.62
CA LYS A 151 5.55 -6.63 5.80
C LYS A 151 5.06 -5.18 5.84
N VAL A 152 5.13 -4.48 4.72
CA VAL A 152 4.76 -3.05 4.63
C VAL A 152 3.32 -2.78 5.09
N LEU A 153 2.42 -3.76 4.95
CA LEU A 153 1.02 -3.60 5.33
C LEU A 153 0.75 -4.16 6.73
N PHE A 154 1.25 -5.35 7.06
CA PHE A 154 0.85 -6.07 8.27
C PHE A 154 1.76 -5.88 9.49
N ASP A 155 2.91 -5.20 9.35
CA ASP A 155 3.83 -5.00 10.47
C ASP A 155 3.19 -4.21 11.62
N ARG A 156 2.95 -4.91 12.73
CA ARG A 156 2.35 -4.36 13.95
C ARG A 156 3.29 -3.45 14.74
N ARG A 157 4.57 -3.38 14.37
CA ARG A 157 5.57 -2.50 15.01
C ARG A 157 5.58 -1.10 14.40
N ASP A 158 4.90 -0.91 13.28
CA ASP A 158 4.75 0.39 12.63
C ASP A 158 4.01 1.40 13.53
N SER A 159 4.36 2.69 13.43
CA SER A 159 3.74 3.76 14.23
C SER A 159 2.23 3.89 13.98
N ALA A 160 1.76 3.56 12.77
CA ALA A 160 0.34 3.53 12.41
C ALA A 160 -0.44 2.39 13.10
N SER A 161 0.26 1.46 13.78
CA SER A 161 -0.32 0.33 14.51
C SER A 161 -0.42 0.54 16.02
N LEU A 162 -0.02 1.73 16.53
CA LEU A 162 -0.06 2.03 17.97
C LEU A 162 -1.49 2.13 18.52
N LEU A 163 -2.43 2.54 17.67
CA LEU A 163 -3.87 2.55 17.97
C LEU A 163 -4.53 1.29 17.43
N TRP A 164 -5.68 0.93 18.00
CA TRP A 164 -6.46 -0.22 17.54
C TRP A 164 -7.95 0.08 17.62
N PRO A 165 -8.76 -0.18 16.58
CA PRO A 165 -10.18 0.15 16.60
C PRO A 165 -10.89 -0.64 17.70
N ARG A 166 -11.59 0.05 18.60
CA ARG A 166 -12.41 -0.60 19.64
C ARG A 166 -13.54 -1.40 19.00
N ARG A 167 -14.14 -2.28 19.82
CA ARG A 167 -15.13 -3.27 19.39
C ARG A 167 -16.26 -2.70 18.54
N ALA A 168 -16.81 -1.55 18.90
CA ALA A 168 -17.88 -0.89 18.16
C ALA A 168 -17.44 -0.52 16.73
N ALA A 169 -16.36 0.28 16.61
CA ALA A 169 -15.80 0.70 15.33
C ALA A 169 -15.35 -0.49 14.46
N LEU A 170 -14.73 -1.52 15.07
CA LEU A 170 -14.33 -2.73 14.36
C LEU A 170 -15.55 -3.48 13.79
N THR A 171 -16.61 -3.61 14.57
CA THR A 171 -17.84 -4.30 14.14
C THR A 171 -18.51 -3.56 13.00
N GLU A 172 -18.62 -2.24 13.09
CA GLU A 172 -19.20 -1.40 12.04
C GLU A 172 -18.37 -1.45 10.75
N LEU A 173 -17.05 -1.36 10.86
CA LEU A 173 -16.13 -1.54 9.73
C LEU A 173 -16.37 -2.88 9.03
N LEU A 174 -16.45 -3.97 9.79
CA LEU A 174 -16.64 -5.31 9.22
C LEU A 174 -18.02 -5.46 8.57
N GLN A 175 -19.06 -4.86 9.15
CA GLN A 175 -20.39 -4.84 8.54
C GLN A 175 -20.39 -4.10 7.20
N ILE A 176 -19.73 -2.95 7.11
CA ILE A 176 -19.62 -2.19 5.85
C ILE A 176 -18.87 -2.99 4.80
N LEU A 177 -17.72 -3.59 5.13
CA LEU A 177 -16.97 -4.42 4.18
C LEU A 177 -17.64 -5.78 3.88
N GLY A 178 -18.61 -6.18 4.70
CA GLY A 178 -19.40 -7.39 4.59
C GLY A 178 -20.71 -7.22 3.82
N GLN A 179 -21.03 -6.02 3.32
CA GLN A 179 -22.25 -5.77 2.54
C GLN A 179 -22.29 -6.65 1.29
N THR A 180 -23.49 -7.18 0.98
CA THR A 180 -23.67 -8.18 -0.08
C THR A 180 -23.37 -7.67 -1.49
N ASP A 181 -23.57 -6.37 -1.70
CA ASP A 181 -23.24 -5.66 -2.94
C ASP A 181 -21.72 -5.55 -3.20
N LEU A 182 -20.89 -5.68 -2.16
CA LEU A 182 -19.43 -5.71 -2.27
C LEU A 182 -18.86 -7.12 -2.49
N ASN A 183 -19.65 -8.20 -2.39
CA ASN A 183 -19.14 -9.57 -2.47
C ASN A 183 -18.31 -9.84 -3.74
N GLY A 184 -18.76 -9.34 -4.90
CA GLY A 184 -18.06 -9.51 -6.17
C GLY A 184 -16.84 -8.59 -6.37
N VAL A 185 -16.59 -7.66 -5.44
CA VAL A 185 -15.49 -6.69 -5.52
C VAL A 185 -14.19 -7.30 -5.01
N TRP A 186 -14.24 -8.10 -3.96
CA TRP A 186 -13.05 -8.60 -3.27
C TRP A 186 -12.18 -9.56 -4.10
N SER A 187 -12.74 -10.19 -5.14
CA SER A 187 -11.98 -11.02 -6.08
C SER A 187 -11.20 -10.21 -7.13
N LYS A 188 -11.59 -8.96 -7.42
CA LYS A 188 -11.04 -8.14 -8.51
C LYS A 188 -9.69 -7.51 -8.15
N ASP A 189 -8.72 -7.57 -9.05
CA ASP A 189 -7.36 -7.02 -8.83
C ASP A 189 -7.32 -5.50 -8.66
N GLU A 190 -8.21 -4.78 -9.36
CA GLU A 190 -8.28 -3.32 -9.32
C GLU A 190 -8.85 -2.75 -8.00
N THR A 191 -9.45 -3.59 -7.14
CA THR A 191 -10.15 -3.18 -5.92
C THR A 191 -9.27 -2.36 -4.98
N ILE A 192 -8.05 -2.81 -4.72
CA ILE A 192 -7.12 -2.11 -3.83
C ILE A 192 -6.75 -0.72 -4.38
N GLY A 193 -6.60 -0.62 -5.71
CA GLY A 193 -6.33 0.66 -6.39
C GLY A 193 -7.49 1.63 -6.26
N TRP A 194 -8.74 1.14 -6.38
CA TRP A 194 -9.93 1.95 -6.19
C TRP A 194 -10.10 2.40 -4.73
N VAL A 195 -9.94 1.51 -3.75
CA VAL A 195 -9.96 1.85 -2.32
C VAL A 195 -8.93 2.94 -2.01
N TYR A 196 -7.70 2.79 -2.50
CA TYR A 196 -6.65 3.78 -2.35
C TYR A 196 -7.05 5.15 -2.90
N GLN A 197 -7.56 5.18 -4.14
CA GLN A 197 -8.01 6.42 -4.75
C GLN A 197 -9.16 7.05 -3.96
N TYR A 198 -10.14 6.22 -3.58
CA TYR A 198 -11.33 6.70 -2.91
C TYR A 198 -10.98 7.28 -1.56
N PHE A 199 -10.12 6.65 -0.76
CA PHE A 199 -9.63 7.18 0.50
C PHE A 199 -9.14 8.63 0.37
N ASN A 200 -8.44 8.96 -0.72
CA ASN A 200 -7.85 10.27 -0.97
C ASN A 200 -8.76 11.27 -1.73
N SER A 201 -9.93 10.86 -2.23
CA SER A 201 -10.62 11.56 -3.34
C SER A 201 -11.59 12.69 -2.99
N GLY A 202 -12.06 12.84 -1.74
CA GLY A 202 -13.19 13.73 -1.43
C GLY A 202 -12.83 15.22 -1.26
N GLU A 203 -12.15 15.54 -0.17
CA GLU A 203 -11.91 16.94 0.22
C GLU A 203 -10.55 17.46 -0.22
N GLU A 204 -9.58 16.56 -0.33
CA GLU A 204 -8.20 16.91 -0.61
C GLU A 204 -7.97 17.12 -2.10
N ARG A 205 -8.51 16.25 -2.97
CA ARG A 205 -8.48 16.48 -4.43
C ARG A 205 -9.22 17.75 -4.84
N LYS A 206 -10.35 18.11 -4.19
CA LYS A 206 -11.06 19.37 -4.46
C LYS A 206 -10.25 20.57 -4.00
N LYS A 207 -9.74 20.60 -2.76
CA LYS A 207 -8.87 21.68 -2.27
C LYS A 207 -7.57 21.81 -3.08
N MET A 208 -6.98 20.69 -3.52
CA MET A 208 -5.78 20.67 -4.37
C MET A 208 -6.08 21.06 -5.82
N ARG A 209 -7.27 20.78 -6.36
CA ARG A 209 -7.65 21.14 -7.74
C ARG A 209 -8.19 22.57 -7.86
N ASP A 210 -8.85 23.06 -6.80
CA ASP A 210 -9.34 24.45 -6.68
C ASP A 210 -8.23 25.40 -6.14
N GLY A 211 -7.12 24.83 -5.64
CA GLY A 211 -5.88 25.54 -5.32
C GLY A 211 -4.96 25.74 -6.54
N SER A 212 -3.86 26.47 -6.34
CA SER A 212 -2.86 26.83 -7.37
C SER A 212 -2.50 25.66 -8.31
N ARG A 213 -2.31 25.99 -9.61
CA ARG A 213 -1.77 25.05 -10.62
C ARG A 213 -0.40 24.50 -10.24
N VAL A 214 0.32 25.18 -9.34
CA VAL A 214 1.60 24.75 -8.80
C VAL A 214 1.37 24.02 -7.47
N PRO A 215 1.82 22.77 -7.32
CA PRO A 215 1.76 22.05 -6.05
C PRO A 215 2.49 22.83 -4.96
N SER A 216 1.82 23.09 -3.84
CA SER A 216 2.37 23.85 -2.72
C SER A 216 3.23 23.00 -1.78
N SER A 217 3.14 21.66 -1.86
CA SER A 217 3.95 20.74 -1.07
C SER A 217 4.29 19.44 -1.83
N SER A 218 5.34 18.74 -1.38
CA SER A 218 5.74 17.43 -1.92
C SER A 218 4.63 16.38 -1.79
N ARG A 219 3.83 16.46 -0.72
CA ARG A 219 2.64 15.60 -0.51
C ARG A 219 1.56 15.89 -1.56
N GLU A 220 1.32 17.16 -1.86
CA GLU A 220 0.36 17.55 -2.89
C GLU A 220 0.77 17.07 -4.28
N LEU A 221 2.06 17.15 -4.61
CA LEU A 221 2.60 16.59 -5.84
C LEU A 221 2.42 15.07 -5.90
N ALA A 222 2.70 14.34 -4.81
CA ALA A 222 2.54 12.89 -4.73
C ALA A 222 1.07 12.47 -4.92
N VAL A 223 0.14 13.13 -4.23
CA VAL A 223 -1.31 12.85 -4.36
C VAL A 223 -1.85 13.21 -5.74
N ARG A 224 -1.39 14.32 -6.34
CA ARG A 224 -1.77 14.75 -7.69
C ARG A 224 -1.25 13.80 -8.78
N ASN A 225 -0.09 13.19 -8.58
CA ASN A 225 0.55 12.30 -9.55
C ASN A 225 0.26 10.81 -9.32
N GLN A 226 -0.52 10.45 -8.29
CA GLN A 226 -0.94 9.08 -8.02
C GLN A 226 -2.14 8.65 -8.86
N PHE A 227 -1.94 8.58 -10.17
CA PHE A 227 -2.84 7.85 -11.04
C PHE A 227 -2.50 6.36 -10.93
N PHE A 228 -3.44 5.56 -10.43
CA PHE A 228 -3.36 4.11 -10.60
C PHE A 228 -3.34 3.82 -12.10
N THR A 229 -2.27 3.19 -12.58
CA THR A 229 -2.13 2.83 -13.99
C THR A 229 -3.10 1.69 -14.29
N PRO A 230 -4.12 1.89 -15.15
CA PRO A 230 -5.07 0.83 -15.47
C PRO A 230 -4.35 -0.41 -16.01
N ARG A 231 -4.90 -1.59 -15.74
CA ARG A 231 -4.28 -2.89 -16.12
C ARG A 231 -3.86 -2.93 -17.59
N TYR A 232 -4.72 -2.48 -18.51
CA TYR A 232 -4.39 -2.46 -19.94
C TYR A 232 -3.18 -1.58 -20.28
N VAL A 233 -2.93 -0.50 -19.53
CA VAL A 233 -1.76 0.36 -19.74
C VAL A 233 -0.50 -0.35 -19.26
N VAL A 234 -0.57 -1.03 -18.12
CA VAL A 234 0.55 -1.85 -17.62
C VAL A 234 0.85 -2.99 -18.60
N GLU A 235 -0.16 -3.77 -18.99
CA GLU A 235 -0.02 -4.86 -19.96
C GLU A 235 0.51 -4.36 -21.30
N PHE A 236 0.00 -3.23 -21.81
CA PHE A 236 0.52 -2.61 -23.03
C PHE A 236 2.00 -2.24 -22.90
N LEU A 237 2.40 -1.60 -21.79
CA LEU A 237 3.80 -1.22 -21.57
C LEU A 237 4.69 -2.45 -21.41
N THR A 238 4.28 -3.44 -20.63
CA THR A 238 5.03 -4.68 -20.39
C THR A 238 5.18 -5.49 -21.68
N ASP A 239 4.10 -5.69 -22.44
CA ASP A 239 4.13 -6.40 -23.72
C ASP A 239 5.07 -5.70 -24.71
N ASN A 240 5.00 -4.38 -24.82
CA ASN A 240 5.77 -3.61 -25.80
C ASN A 240 7.18 -3.22 -25.35
N THR A 241 7.57 -3.54 -24.11
CA THR A 241 8.94 -3.39 -23.62
C THR A 241 9.58 -4.76 -23.47
N LEU A 242 9.25 -5.49 -22.41
CA LEU A 242 9.83 -6.81 -22.11
C LEU A 242 9.42 -7.85 -23.16
N GLY A 243 8.13 -7.92 -23.51
CA GLY A 243 7.65 -8.84 -24.53
C GLY A 243 8.30 -8.58 -25.90
N ARG A 244 8.42 -7.30 -26.29
CA ARG A 244 9.09 -6.88 -27.53
C ARG A 244 10.58 -7.21 -27.55
N ILE A 245 11.30 -6.95 -26.46
CA ILE A 245 12.72 -7.30 -26.34
C ILE A 245 12.90 -8.80 -26.49
N TRP A 246 12.09 -9.61 -25.79
CA TRP A 246 12.17 -11.07 -25.90
C TRP A 246 11.80 -11.59 -27.29
N HIS A 247 10.80 -10.98 -27.92
CA HIS A 247 10.41 -11.30 -29.28
C HIS A 247 11.52 -11.00 -30.30
N GLU A 248 12.29 -9.92 -30.09
CA GLU A 248 13.50 -9.61 -30.87
C GLU A 248 14.63 -10.63 -30.61
N MET A 249 14.89 -10.97 -29.34
CA MET A 249 15.88 -11.97 -28.94
C MET A 249 15.66 -13.32 -29.61
N LYS A 250 14.40 -13.74 -29.69
CA LYS A 250 14.00 -15.01 -30.28
C LYS A 250 13.73 -14.92 -31.77
N LYS A 251 13.98 -13.77 -32.40
CA LYS A 251 13.77 -13.54 -33.84
C LYS A 251 12.37 -13.98 -34.30
N GLY A 252 11.36 -13.73 -33.48
CA GLY A 252 10.00 -14.15 -33.75
C GLY A 252 9.58 -15.49 -33.15
N ASP A 253 10.51 -16.38 -32.83
CA ASP A 253 10.22 -17.75 -32.37
C ASP A 253 9.94 -17.80 -30.85
N THR A 254 8.77 -17.31 -30.47
CA THR A 254 8.31 -17.32 -29.08
C THR A 254 6.80 -17.39 -28.97
N ARG A 255 6.32 -18.11 -27.96
CA ARG A 255 4.89 -18.20 -27.61
C ARG A 255 4.31 -16.89 -27.08
N LEU A 256 5.15 -15.93 -26.66
CA LEU A 256 4.70 -14.62 -26.22
C LEU A 256 3.93 -13.87 -27.32
N VAL A 257 4.13 -14.21 -28.60
CA VAL A 257 3.38 -13.65 -29.72
C VAL A 257 1.87 -13.94 -29.61
N ASP A 258 1.51 -15.08 -29.01
CA ASP A 258 0.13 -15.53 -28.87
C ASP A 258 -0.46 -15.16 -27.49
N GLU A 259 0.40 -14.95 -26.48
CA GLU A 259 0.01 -14.69 -25.10
C GLU A 259 -0.03 -13.18 -24.75
N CYS A 260 0.84 -12.36 -25.35
CA CYS A 260 0.86 -10.91 -25.14
C CYS A 260 -0.21 -10.22 -26.00
N GLN A 261 -1.36 -9.92 -25.38
CA GLN A 261 -2.53 -9.34 -26.03
C GLN A 261 -2.26 -7.98 -26.70
N TYR A 262 -1.34 -7.19 -26.17
CA TYR A 262 -1.08 -5.81 -26.62
C TYR A 262 0.24 -5.65 -27.38
N LEU A 263 0.96 -6.74 -27.65
CA LEU A 263 2.24 -6.70 -28.37
C LEU A 263 2.05 -6.15 -29.79
N VAL A 264 2.68 -5.01 -30.07
CA VAL A 264 2.66 -4.40 -31.39
C VAL A 264 3.62 -5.13 -32.32
N ARG A 265 3.05 -5.74 -33.35
CA ARG A 265 3.78 -6.44 -34.42
C ARG A 265 3.80 -5.59 -35.68
N ARG A 266 4.96 -5.48 -36.32
CA ARG A 266 5.05 -4.79 -37.61
C ARG A 266 4.74 -5.80 -38.73
N PRO A 267 4.04 -5.39 -39.80
CA PRO A 267 3.80 -6.27 -40.95
C PRO A 267 5.07 -6.82 -41.59
N MET A 268 6.18 -6.09 -41.42
CA MET A 268 7.52 -6.51 -41.82
C MET A 268 8.44 -6.35 -40.60
N GLU A 269 8.82 -7.47 -40.00
CA GLU A 269 9.72 -7.54 -38.86
C GLU A 269 11.16 -7.59 -39.38
N PHE A 270 11.97 -6.61 -38.97
CA PHE A 270 13.42 -6.63 -39.20
C PHE A 270 14.09 -6.99 -37.89
N PHE A 271 14.53 -8.23 -37.77
CA PHE A 271 15.31 -8.68 -36.61
C PHE A 271 16.78 -8.36 -36.82
N LEU A 272 17.45 -7.93 -35.77
CA LEU A 272 18.90 -7.77 -35.82
C LEU A 272 19.54 -9.16 -36.07
N PRO A 273 20.57 -9.24 -36.92
CA PRO A 273 21.30 -10.48 -37.16
C PRO A 273 21.98 -10.96 -35.88
N ASP A 274 22.38 -12.23 -35.86
CA ASP A 274 23.17 -12.75 -34.74
C ASP A 274 24.44 -11.91 -34.57
N PRO A 275 24.87 -11.62 -33.32
CA PRO A 275 26.11 -10.87 -33.08
C PRO A 275 27.32 -11.50 -33.78
N ASP A 276 27.32 -12.83 -33.95
CA ASP A 276 28.38 -13.60 -34.61
C ASP A 276 28.37 -13.50 -36.15
N GLN A 277 27.31 -12.91 -36.74
CA GLN A 277 27.15 -12.69 -38.17
C GLN A 277 27.26 -11.20 -38.55
N CYS A 278 27.64 -10.36 -37.60
CA CYS A 278 27.58 -8.91 -37.74
C CYS A 278 28.99 -8.31 -37.93
N ASP A 279 29.44 -8.18 -39.18
CA ASP A 279 30.63 -7.39 -39.57
C ASP A 279 30.40 -5.85 -39.44
N LEU A 280 29.40 -5.41 -38.68
CA LEU A 280 29.00 -4.00 -38.55
C LEU A 280 29.59 -3.31 -37.31
N ALA A 281 30.67 -3.84 -36.75
CA ALA A 281 31.39 -3.24 -35.61
C ALA A 281 31.74 -1.75 -35.83
N ASP A 282 31.88 -1.31 -37.08
CA ASP A 282 32.28 0.07 -37.39
C ASP A 282 31.15 1.10 -37.48
N LYS A 283 29.86 0.72 -37.47
CA LYS A 283 28.75 1.69 -37.70
C LYS A 283 27.96 2.13 -36.48
N TYR A 284 28.18 1.52 -35.31
CA TYR A 284 27.47 1.88 -34.08
C TYR A 284 28.45 2.09 -32.92
N THR A 285 29.37 3.05 -33.09
CA THR A 285 30.22 3.55 -32.01
C THR A 285 29.35 4.19 -30.92
N GLY A 286 29.24 3.49 -29.79
CA GLY A 286 28.47 3.93 -28.62
C GLY A 286 27.66 2.86 -27.88
N ARG A 287 27.67 1.59 -28.34
CA ARG A 287 26.93 0.49 -27.67
C ARG A 287 27.72 -0.82 -27.46
N GLU A 288 29.03 -0.81 -27.65
CA GLU A 288 29.89 -2.00 -27.47
C GLU A 288 29.72 -2.68 -26.11
N GLU A 289 29.51 -1.84 -25.12
CA GLU A 289 29.33 -2.19 -23.72
C GLU A 289 28.04 -3.01 -23.51
N MET A 290 26.94 -2.63 -24.19
CA MET A 290 25.70 -3.43 -24.22
C MET A 290 25.95 -4.79 -24.90
N PHE A 291 26.73 -4.83 -25.98
CA PHE A 291 27.04 -6.09 -26.66
C PHE A 291 27.90 -7.05 -25.80
N ALA A 292 28.76 -6.53 -24.91
CA ALA A 292 29.54 -7.34 -23.98
C ALA A 292 28.68 -7.99 -22.87
N PHE A 293 27.67 -7.28 -22.36
CA PHE A 293 26.64 -7.84 -21.47
C PHE A 293 25.90 -9.00 -22.14
N TRP A 294 25.46 -8.80 -23.38
CA TRP A 294 24.73 -9.80 -24.16
C TRP A 294 25.50 -11.09 -24.45
N ARG A 295 26.84 -11.06 -24.50
CA ARG A 295 27.67 -12.27 -24.65
C ARG A 295 27.80 -13.11 -23.38
N SER A 296 27.63 -12.52 -22.20
CA SER A 296 27.94 -13.18 -20.92
C SER A 296 26.72 -13.60 -20.12
N GLY A 297 25.57 -12.95 -20.33
CA GLY A 297 24.37 -13.16 -19.50
C GLY A 297 24.56 -12.72 -18.03
N ASP A 298 25.66 -12.04 -17.73
CA ASP A 298 26.05 -11.64 -16.39
C ASP A 298 25.57 -10.22 -16.09
N VAL A 299 24.57 -10.12 -15.22
CA VAL A 299 23.86 -8.87 -14.85
C VAL A 299 24.76 -7.85 -14.14
N SER A 300 25.95 -8.26 -13.69
CA SER A 300 26.93 -7.37 -13.06
C SER A 300 27.69 -6.47 -14.04
N LYS A 301 27.60 -6.72 -15.35
CA LYS A 301 28.36 -6.01 -16.41
C LYS A 301 27.53 -5.02 -17.23
N LEU A 302 26.41 -4.57 -16.68
CA LEU A 302 25.60 -3.52 -17.31
C LEU A 302 26.44 -2.24 -17.46
N PRO A 303 26.46 -1.63 -18.66
CA PRO A 303 27.29 -0.47 -18.86
C PRO A 303 26.56 0.80 -18.47
N GLY A 304 27.20 1.61 -17.64
CA GLY A 304 26.83 3.00 -17.42
C GLY A 304 25.34 3.19 -17.14
N VAL A 305 24.77 2.43 -16.20
CA VAL A 305 23.81 3.08 -15.30
C VAL A 305 24.66 4.17 -14.63
N PRO A 306 24.34 5.47 -14.79
CA PRO A 306 25.19 6.53 -14.30
C PRO A 306 25.31 6.37 -12.80
N ASP A 307 26.40 5.78 -12.31
CA ASP A 307 26.57 5.20 -10.98
C ASP A 307 25.33 4.44 -10.44
N THR A 308 25.54 3.33 -9.75
CA THR A 308 24.51 2.85 -8.82
C THR A 308 24.08 3.95 -7.83
N ALA A 309 24.89 5.01 -7.67
CA ALA A 309 24.53 6.26 -7.04
C ALA A 309 23.44 7.09 -7.74
N VAL A 310 23.18 7.13 -9.06
CA VAL A 310 22.07 7.98 -9.60
C VAL A 310 20.73 7.26 -9.57
N VAL A 311 20.67 5.94 -9.70
CA VAL A 311 19.40 5.21 -9.48
C VAL A 311 19.09 5.10 -7.99
N VAL A 312 20.12 4.94 -7.14
CA VAL A 312 19.95 5.05 -5.68
C VAL A 312 19.75 6.50 -5.23
N ASP A 313 20.34 7.53 -5.86
CA ASP A 313 20.08 8.96 -5.58
C ASP A 313 18.74 9.40 -6.16
N TRP A 314 18.25 8.81 -7.25
CA TRP A 314 16.90 9.04 -7.78
C TRP A 314 15.84 8.35 -6.90
N LEU A 315 16.09 7.12 -6.43
CA LEU A 315 15.25 6.45 -5.43
C LEU A 315 15.32 7.13 -4.05
N ASN A 316 16.48 7.62 -3.62
CA ASN A 316 16.67 8.37 -2.37
C ASN A 316 16.14 9.81 -2.46
N ARG A 317 16.11 10.44 -3.65
CA ARG A 317 15.47 11.76 -3.86
C ARG A 317 13.96 11.66 -3.96
N ILE A 318 13.41 10.51 -4.34
CA ILE A 318 11.96 10.26 -4.36
C ILE A 318 11.45 9.82 -2.97
N ALA A 319 12.35 9.37 -2.09
CA ALA A 319 12.06 9.08 -0.69
C ALA A 319 13.02 9.80 0.27
N PRO A 320 12.89 11.11 0.51
CA PRO A 320 13.51 11.71 1.68
C PRO A 320 12.70 11.30 2.92
N HIS A 321 13.41 10.67 3.87
CA HIS A 321 12.97 10.24 5.20
C HIS A 321 12.47 8.80 5.35
N GLN A 322 13.34 7.82 5.17
CA GLN A 322 13.56 6.78 6.19
C GLN A 322 14.97 6.22 6.05
N SER A 323 15.92 6.70 6.86
CA SER A 323 17.11 5.97 7.35
C SER A 323 18.11 6.91 8.03
N THR A 324 17.85 7.27 9.29
CA THR A 324 18.90 7.43 10.30
C THR A 324 18.32 6.90 11.60
N CYS A 325 18.65 5.65 11.95
CA CYS A 325 18.65 5.08 13.31
C CYS A 325 19.00 3.58 13.21
N PHE A 326 20.23 3.27 12.80
CA PHE A 326 20.96 2.09 13.29
C PHE A 326 22.45 2.43 13.22
N GLY A 327 23.02 2.61 14.40
CA GLY A 327 24.36 3.07 14.71
C GLY A 327 24.41 3.45 16.17
#